data_AF-A0A378BQD1-F1
#
_entry.id   AF-A0A378BQD1-F1
#
_cell.length_a   1.000
_cell.length_b   1.000
_cell.length_c   1.000
_cell.angle_alpha   90.00
_cell.angle_beta   90.00
_cell.angle_gamma   90.00
#
_symmetry.space_group_name_H-M   'P 1'
#
loop_
_entity.id
_entity.type
_entity.pdbx_description
1 polymer ?
#
loop_
_entity_poly.entity_id
_entity_poly.type
_entity_poly.pdbx_seq_one_letter_code
_entity_poly.pdbx_strand_id
1 'polypeptide(L)'
;MALGARAGDYYPPALREQIDELNGWIYDNVNNGVYKAGFATSQQAYDEAVDAVFTSLERLEQILGQHRYLTGNQANGSRHSPLDNAGTLRPGICDPF
;
A
#
# COMPACT_ATOMS: atom_id res chain seq x y z
N MET A 1 23.47 4.45 0.91
CA MET A 1 22.06 4.92 0.97
C MET A 1 21.19 3.72 0.70
N ALA A 2 20.50 3.17 1.70
CA ALA A 2 19.49 2.14 1.48
C ALA A 2 18.12 2.82 1.54
N LEU A 3 17.51 3.05 0.37
CA LEU A 3 16.12 3.46 0.23
C LEU A 3 15.31 2.15 0.09
N GLY A 4 14.96 1.56 1.22
CA GLY A 4 14.18 0.32 1.25
C GLY A 4 13.59 0.09 2.63
N ALA A 5 12.39 -0.49 2.65
CA ALA A 5 11.69 -0.81 3.88
C ALA A 5 12.58 -1.73 4.77
N ARG A 6 12.57 -1.50 6.10
CA ARG A 6 13.32 -2.35 7.05
C ARG A 6 12.76 -3.78 7.04
N ALA A 7 13.54 -4.79 7.40
CA ALA A 7 13.01 -6.17 7.47
C ALA A 7 11.81 -6.27 8.43
N GLY A 8 10.69 -6.84 7.95
CA GLY A 8 9.43 -7.07 8.66
C GLY A 8 8.44 -7.85 7.79
N ASP A 9 7.45 -8.51 8.38
CA ASP A 9 6.40 -9.24 7.62
C ASP A 9 5.32 -8.26 7.14
N TYR A 10 5.49 -7.77 5.90
CA TYR A 10 4.61 -6.80 5.21
C TYR A 10 3.27 -7.34 4.74
N TYR A 11 3.01 -8.64 4.91
CA TYR A 11 1.78 -9.27 4.45
C TYR A 11 1.27 -10.36 5.42
N PRO A 12 1.05 -9.99 6.69
CA PRO A 12 0.69 -10.96 7.72
C PRO A 12 -0.73 -11.49 7.48
N PRO A 13 -1.01 -12.79 7.71
CA PRO A 13 -2.30 -13.43 7.42
C PRO A 13 -3.53 -12.66 7.92
N ALA A 14 -3.42 -12.06 9.10
CA ALA A 14 -4.52 -11.31 9.73
C ALA A 14 -4.91 -10.01 8.99
N LEU A 15 -4.05 -9.47 8.14
CA LEU A 15 -4.29 -8.22 7.41
C LEU A 15 -4.45 -8.43 5.90
N ARG A 16 -4.30 -9.65 5.38
CA ARG A 16 -4.26 -9.89 3.93
C ARG A 16 -5.49 -9.41 3.20
N GLU A 17 -6.69 -9.79 3.67
CA GLU A 17 -7.95 -9.33 3.07
C GLU A 17 -8.02 -7.80 2.99
N GLN A 18 -7.66 -7.12 4.08
CA GLN A 18 -7.68 -5.66 4.11
C GLN A 18 -6.62 -5.05 3.16
N ILE A 19 -5.43 -5.65 3.11
CA ILE A 19 -4.35 -5.21 2.21
C ILE A 19 -4.77 -5.41 0.75
N ASP A 20 -5.39 -6.55 0.42
CA ASP A 20 -5.82 -6.87 -0.93
C ASP A 20 -6.96 -5.95 -1.38
N GLU A 21 -7.92 -5.68 -0.49
CA GLU A 21 -8.99 -4.71 -0.76
C GLU A 21 -8.40 -3.32 -1.03
N LEU A 22 -7.52 -2.83 -0.14
CA LEU A 22 -6.86 -1.53 -0.29
C LEU A 22 -6.09 -1.46 -1.60
N ASN A 23 -5.25 -2.44 -1.87
CA ASN A 23 -4.42 -2.48 -3.06
C ASN A 23 -5.26 -2.50 -4.34
N GLY A 24 -6.40 -3.20 -4.36
CA GLY A 24 -7.27 -3.27 -5.53
C GLY A 24 -7.70 -1.89 -6.03
N TRP A 25 -8.42 -1.13 -5.20
CA TRP A 25 -8.91 0.18 -5.63
C TRP A 25 -7.81 1.24 -5.70
N ILE A 26 -6.77 1.16 -4.85
CA ILE A 26 -5.62 2.08 -4.94
C ILE A 26 -4.93 1.89 -6.29
N TYR A 27 -4.72 0.64 -6.72
CA TYR A 27 -4.12 0.34 -8.02
C TYR A 27 -4.98 0.88 -9.16
N ASP A 28 -6.28 0.59 -9.16
CA ASP A 28 -7.17 0.96 -10.27
C ASP A 28 -7.42 2.46 -10.41
N ASN A 29 -7.60 3.14 -9.28
CA ASN A 29 -8.07 4.52 -9.23
C ASN A 29 -6.95 5.54 -8.97
N VAL A 30 -5.84 5.14 -8.36
CA VAL A 30 -4.72 6.05 -8.08
C VAL A 30 -3.55 5.71 -8.97
N ASN A 31 -2.94 4.53 -8.81
CA ASN A 31 -1.74 4.16 -9.56
C ASN A 31 -1.99 4.18 -11.07
N ASN A 32 -3.07 3.53 -11.53
CA ASN A 32 -3.49 3.56 -12.92
C ASN A 32 -4.29 4.82 -13.27
N GLY A 33 -5.04 5.38 -12.32
CA GLY A 33 -5.88 6.55 -12.54
C GLY A 33 -5.10 7.76 -13.04
N VAL A 34 -3.92 8.02 -12.47
CA VAL A 34 -3.07 9.14 -12.92
C VAL A 34 -2.55 8.94 -14.35
N TYR A 35 -2.26 7.70 -14.76
CA TYR A 35 -1.89 7.41 -16.16
C TYR A 35 -3.09 7.56 -17.09
N LYS A 36 -4.28 7.10 -16.69
CA LYS A 36 -5.52 7.27 -17.47
C LYS A 36 -5.81 8.75 -17.72
N ALA A 37 -5.68 9.60 -16.69
CA ALA A 37 -5.83 11.04 -16.83
C ALA A 37 -4.73 11.63 -17.74
N GLY A 38 -3.46 11.27 -17.51
CA GLY A 38 -2.33 11.81 -18.27
C GLY A 38 -2.29 11.42 -19.75
N PHE A 39 -2.89 10.30 -20.12
CA PHE A 39 -2.98 9.80 -21.50
C PHE A 39 -4.36 9.97 -22.14
N ALA A 40 -5.31 10.61 -21.44
CA ALA A 40 -6.64 10.83 -21.97
C ALA A 40 -6.57 11.66 -23.27
N THR A 41 -7.30 11.20 -24.30
CA THR A 41 -7.40 11.89 -25.60
C THR A 41 -8.69 12.70 -25.74
N SER A 42 -9.56 12.67 -24.74
CA SER A 42 -10.78 13.46 -24.67
C SER A 42 -10.95 14.09 -23.28
N GLN A 43 -11.63 15.23 -23.23
CA GLN A 43 -11.92 15.93 -21.98
C GLN A 43 -12.75 15.05 -21.04
N GLN A 44 -13.77 14.36 -21.56
CA GLN A 44 -14.60 13.47 -20.76
C GLN A 44 -13.80 12.35 -20.10
N ALA A 45 -12.89 11.70 -20.84
CA ALA A 45 -12.06 10.62 -20.27
C ALA A 45 -11.08 11.16 -19.23
N TYR A 46 -10.57 12.39 -19.43
CA TYR A 46 -9.75 13.07 -18.44
C TYR A 46 -10.55 13.36 -17.17
N ASP A 47 -11.74 13.95 -17.30
CA ASP A 47 -12.63 14.33 -16.18
C ASP A 47 -13.00 13.11 -15.34
N GLU A 48 -13.42 12.01 -15.98
CA GLU A 48 -13.75 10.76 -15.29
C GLU A 48 -12.54 10.17 -14.54
N ALA A 49 -11.36 10.17 -15.16
CA ALA A 49 -10.15 9.64 -14.55
C ALA A 49 -9.66 10.50 -13.38
N VAL A 50 -9.67 11.83 -13.53
CA VAL A 50 -9.18 12.75 -12.51
C VAL A 50 -10.12 12.80 -11.30
N ASP A 51 -11.43 12.74 -11.52
CA ASP A 51 -12.42 12.65 -10.44
C ASP A 51 -12.26 11.36 -9.63
N ALA A 52 -12.01 10.23 -10.29
CA ALA A 52 -11.75 8.96 -9.61
C ALA A 52 -10.47 9.00 -8.76
N VAL A 53 -9.41 9.67 -9.25
CA VAL A 53 -8.16 9.88 -8.50
C VAL A 53 -8.45 10.71 -7.24
N PHE A 54 -9.08 11.88 -7.38
CA PHE A 54 -9.32 12.76 -6.24
C PHE A 54 -10.27 12.15 -5.20
N THR A 55 -11.34 11.49 -5.63
CA THR A 55 -12.23 10.75 -4.73
C THR A 55 -11.47 9.68 -3.94
N SER A 56 -10.53 8.99 -4.59
CA SER A 56 -9.71 7.96 -3.94
C SER A 56 -8.68 8.57 -2.98
N LEU A 57 -8.10 9.72 -3.32
CA LEU A 57 -7.19 10.47 -2.43
C LEU A 57 -7.92 11.00 -1.20
N GLU A 58 -9.15 11.50 -1.34
CA GLU A 58 -9.99 11.90 -0.20
C GLU A 58 -10.27 10.72 0.75
N ARG A 59 -10.58 9.54 0.19
CA ARG A 59 -10.73 8.31 0.98
C ARG A 59 -9.44 7.96 1.74
N LEU A 60 -8.28 8.06 1.08
CA LEU A 60 -6.98 7.83 1.73
C LEU A 60 -6.74 8.83 2.85
N GLU A 61 -7.02 10.12 2.62
CA GLU A 61 -6.88 11.18 3.61
C GLU A 61 -7.76 10.91 4.84
N GLN A 62 -9.01 10.47 4.66
CA GLN A 62 -9.88 10.09 5.77
C GLN A 62 -9.31 8.94 6.60
N ILE A 63 -8.78 7.89 5.95
CA ILE A 63 -8.15 6.75 6.63
C ILE A 63 -6.92 7.22 7.41
N LEU A 64 -6.04 7.98 6.76
CA LEU A 64 -4.78 8.44 7.34
C LEU A 64 -4.97 9.55 8.38
N GLY A 65 -6.10 10.25 8.35
CA GLY A 65 -6.52 11.18 9.40
C GLY A 65 -6.89 10.48 10.70
N GLN A 66 -7.34 9.22 10.64
CA GLN A 66 -7.71 8.42 11.82
C GLN A 66 -6.60 7.44 12.25
N HIS A 67 -5.73 7.05 11.33
CA HIS A 67 -4.73 6.01 11.52
C HIS A 67 -3.38 6.42 10.99
N ARG A 68 -2.31 6.00 11.66
CA ARG A 68 -0.95 6.28 11.18
C ARG A 68 -0.63 5.60 9.84
N TYR A 69 -1.29 4.47 9.55
CA TYR A 69 -1.12 3.67 8.33
C TYR A 69 -2.47 3.20 7.80
N LEU A 70 -2.51 2.76 6.54
CA LEU A 70 -3.75 2.36 5.87
C LEU A 70 -4.46 1.17 6.51
N THR A 71 -3.72 0.28 7.18
CA THR A 71 -4.25 -0.86 7.94
C THR A 71 -4.32 -0.60 9.45
N GLY A 72 -4.32 0.67 9.88
CA GLY A 72 -4.42 1.07 11.28
C GLY A 72 -3.08 1.47 11.92
N ASN A 73 -2.77 0.90 13.08
CA ASN A 73 -1.57 1.26 13.88
C ASN A 73 -0.31 0.47 13.50
N GLN A 74 -0.43 -0.54 12.64
CA GLN A 74 0.70 -1.34 12.20
C GLN A 74 1.22 -0.77 10.88
N ALA A 75 2.47 -0.31 10.88
CA ALA A 75 3.23 -0.36 9.64
C ALA A 75 3.26 -1.83 9.26
N ASN A 76 2.96 -2.15 8.01
CA ASN A 76 2.98 -3.52 7.55
C ASN A 76 4.34 -4.21 7.83
N GLY A 77 5.45 -3.56 8.19
CA GLY A 77 6.64 -4.26 8.73
C GLY A 77 6.47 -4.79 10.17
N SER A 78 5.53 -5.71 10.41
CA SER A 78 5.22 -6.20 11.76
C SER A 78 6.39 -6.98 12.35
N ARG A 79 6.94 -6.38 13.40
CA ARG A 79 8.01 -6.89 14.25
C ARG A 79 7.46 -8.05 15.09
N HIS A 80 7.75 -9.28 14.70
CA HIS A 80 7.76 -10.42 15.62
C HIS A 80 8.95 -11.33 15.33
N SER A 81 10.14 -10.94 15.80
CA SER A 81 11.16 -11.92 16.14
C SER A 81 11.07 -12.15 17.65
N PRO A 82 10.36 -13.18 18.14
CA PRO A 82 10.85 -13.82 19.34
C PRO A 82 12.20 -14.38 18.92
N LEU A 83 13.27 -13.79 19.44
CA LEU A 83 14.59 -14.41 19.32
C LEU A 83 14.41 -15.84 19.80
N ASP A 84 14.58 -16.83 18.92
CA ASP A 84 14.84 -18.18 19.36
C ASP A 84 16.26 -18.21 19.96
N ASN A 85 16.48 -19.07 20.95
CA ASN A 85 17.69 -19.13 21.79
C ASN A 85 19.00 -19.44 21.03
N ALA A 86 19.03 -19.33 19.70
CA ALA A 86 20.15 -19.73 18.84
C ALA A 86 20.68 -18.62 17.90
N GLY A 87 20.11 -17.40 17.91
CA GLY A 87 20.75 -16.23 17.29
C GLY A 87 21.07 -16.35 15.79
N THR A 88 20.31 -17.14 15.02
CA THR A 88 20.59 -17.38 13.60
C THR A 88 19.43 -16.96 12.70
N LEU A 89 19.69 -16.10 11.71
CA LEU A 89 18.72 -15.65 10.71
C LEU A 89 18.42 -16.77 9.70
N ARG A 90 17.14 -17.08 9.49
CA ARG A 90 16.71 -17.94 8.36
C ARG A 90 16.84 -17.17 7.04
N PRO A 91 17.42 -17.77 5.99
CA PRO A 91 17.46 -17.15 4.67
C PRO A 91 16.11 -17.35 3.99
N GLY A 92 15.44 -16.26 3.63
CA GLY A 92 14.23 -16.33 2.82
C GLY A 92 13.26 -15.22 3.14
N ILE A 93 13.37 -14.14 2.38
CA ILE A 93 12.35 -13.60 1.46
C ILE A 93 12.84 -12.20 1.16
N CYS A 94 13.73 -12.12 0.17
CA CYS A 94 13.92 -10.91 -0.60
C CYS A 94 12.78 -10.90 -1.61
N ASP A 95 11.77 -10.06 -1.43
CA ASP A 95 10.95 -9.60 -2.54
C ASP A 95 10.90 -8.06 -2.45
N PRO A 96 11.66 -7.36 -3.31
CA PRO A 96 11.50 -5.92 -3.51
C PRO A 96 10.34 -5.73 -4.50
N PHE A 97 9.20 -5.28 -3.99
CA PHE A 97 8.35 -4.36 -4.74
C PHE A 97 8.64 -2.94 -4.25
#